data_AF-A0A653E837-F1
#
_entry.id   AF-A0A653E837-F1
#
_cell.length_a   1.000
_cell.length_b   1.000
_cell.length_c   1.000
_cell.angle_alpha   90.00
_cell.angle_beta   90.00
_cell.angle_gamma   90.00
#
_symmetry.space_group_name_H-M   'P 1'
#
loop_
_entity.id
_entity.type
_entity.pdbx_description
1 polymer ?
#
loop_
_entity_poly.entity_id
_entity_poly.type
_entity_poly.pdbx_seq_one_letter_code
_entity_poly.pdbx_strand_id
1 'polypeptide(L)'
;MTAPTITDDLVAELEALAKSATPQDLDNAEEIIKADPGAMIDCPVCGGEGYASLENDYCNFDNHAIGVQFYGIGSEFGAGERYFRAANPATILALLAERAELKRDVGRYRWLKDNAKSEFFGDQLIDMFTCSGQKIDRLVDAAMQEQTP
;
A
#
# COMPACT_ATOMS: atom_id res chain seq x y z
N MET A 1 3.14 11.06 18.55
CA MET A 1 4.14 10.73 17.50
C MET A 1 3.80 11.53 16.27
N THR A 2 4.74 12.29 15.70
CA THR A 2 4.54 12.93 14.39
C THR A 2 4.70 11.88 13.31
N ALA A 3 3.78 11.87 12.34
CA ALA A 3 3.87 10.95 11.21
C ALA A 3 5.18 11.23 10.43
N PRO A 4 5.92 10.19 10.02
CA PRO A 4 7.12 10.37 9.21
C PRO A 4 6.75 10.99 7.85
N THR A 5 7.63 11.83 7.33
CA THR A 5 7.50 12.36 5.97
C THR A 5 7.71 11.23 4.96
N ILE A 6 6.74 11.00 4.08
CA ILE A 6 6.82 9.97 3.04
C ILE A 6 7.64 10.52 1.85
N THR A 7 8.91 10.13 1.76
CA THR A 7 9.80 10.47 0.65
C THR A 7 9.58 9.56 -0.55
N ASP A 8 10.10 9.95 -1.72
CA ASP A 8 10.02 9.09 -2.92
C ASP A 8 10.98 7.90 -2.84
N ASP A 9 12.11 8.05 -2.14
CA ASP A 9 13.02 6.93 -1.85
C ASP A 9 12.32 5.85 -0.98
N LEU A 10 11.60 6.28 0.07
CA LEU A 10 10.83 5.36 0.91
C LEU A 10 9.73 4.65 0.12
N VAL A 11 9.10 5.34 -0.82
CA VAL A 11 8.07 4.75 -1.69
C VAL A 11 8.67 3.70 -2.61
N ALA A 12 9.82 3.99 -3.23
CA ALA A 12 10.52 3.03 -4.07
C ALA A 12 10.98 1.79 -3.27
N GLU A 13 11.46 2.01 -2.04
CA GLU A 13 11.83 0.94 -1.12
C GLU A 13 10.62 0.07 -0.75
N LEU A 14 9.51 0.68 -0.33
CA LEU A 14 8.28 -0.04 0.01
C LEU A 14 7.72 -0.83 -1.18
N GLU A 15 7.78 -0.28 -2.38
CA GLU A 15 7.36 -0.97 -3.60
C GLU A 15 8.24 -2.19 -3.89
N ALA A 16 9.57 -2.06 -3.75
CA ALA A 16 10.50 -3.16 -3.94
C ALA A 16 10.28 -4.27 -2.90
N LEU A 17 10.12 -3.89 -1.62
CA LEU A 17 9.85 -4.83 -0.53
C LEU A 17 8.54 -5.57 -0.75
N ALA A 18 7.44 -4.87 -1.06
CA ALA A 18 6.13 -5.48 -1.30
C ALA A 18 6.14 -6.44 -2.48
N LYS A 19 6.87 -6.13 -3.57
CA LYS A 19 7.02 -7.05 -4.72
C LYS A 19 7.85 -8.31 -4.39
N SER A 20 8.80 -8.20 -3.46
CA SER A 20 9.65 -9.31 -3.04
C SER A 20 9.07 -10.16 -1.92
N ALA A 21 8.11 -9.60 -1.16
CA ALA A 21 7.45 -10.27 -0.07
C ALA A 21 6.57 -11.42 -0.60
N THR A 22 6.38 -12.44 0.24
CA THR A 22 5.33 -13.43 0.01
C THR A 22 3.97 -12.74 0.02
N PRO A 23 2.93 -13.26 -0.66
CA PRO A 23 1.63 -12.58 -0.78
C PRO A 23 0.95 -12.24 0.56
N GLN A 24 1.33 -12.91 1.65
CA GLN A 24 0.80 -12.70 3.00
C GLN A 24 -0.75 -12.74 3.06
N ASP A 25 -1.36 -13.58 2.23
CA ASP A 25 -2.79 -13.85 2.29
C ASP A 25 -3.08 -14.80 3.45
N LEU A 26 -3.38 -14.20 4.60
CA LEU A 26 -3.68 -14.93 5.83
C LEU A 26 -5.08 -15.58 5.81
N ASP A 27 -5.98 -15.18 4.90
CA ASP A 27 -7.34 -15.74 4.82
C ASP A 27 -7.36 -17.05 4.00
N ASN A 28 -6.48 -17.15 3.01
CA ASN A 28 -6.35 -18.33 2.16
C ASN A 28 -5.13 -19.21 2.52
N ALA A 29 -4.52 -19.01 3.70
CA ALA A 29 -3.45 -19.88 4.18
C ALA A 29 -3.98 -21.32 4.38
N GLU A 30 -3.35 -22.29 3.70
CA GLU A 30 -3.81 -23.68 3.67
C GLU A 30 -3.57 -24.42 4.99
N GLU A 31 -2.51 -24.06 5.72
CA GLU A 31 -2.25 -24.57 7.07
C GLU A 31 -2.36 -23.42 8.08
N ILE A 32 -3.53 -23.37 8.74
CA ILE A 32 -3.69 -22.67 10.00
C ILE A 32 -3.39 -23.71 11.07
N ILE A 33 -2.22 -23.65 11.73
CA ILE A 33 -2.08 -24.35 13.02
C ILE A 33 -2.96 -23.56 13.98
N LYS A 34 -4.24 -23.91 14.00
CA LYS A 34 -5.19 -23.40 14.98
C LYS A 34 -4.71 -23.95 16.30
N ALA A 35 -4.14 -23.08 17.10
CA ALA A 35 -4.01 -23.37 18.51
C ALA A 35 -5.41 -23.71 19.04
N ASP A 36 -5.53 -24.73 19.88
CA ASP A 36 -6.77 -24.92 20.62
C ASP A 36 -7.15 -23.60 21.32
N PRO A 37 -8.44 -23.23 21.44
CA PRO A 37 -8.82 -22.01 22.14
C PRO A 37 -8.24 -21.98 23.55
N GLY A 38 -7.32 -21.04 23.81
CA GLY A 38 -6.58 -20.95 25.07
C GLY A 38 -5.28 -21.77 25.11
N ALA A 39 -4.77 -22.22 23.97
CA ALA A 39 -3.47 -22.85 23.86
C ALA A 39 -2.39 -21.86 24.32
N MET A 40 -1.60 -22.36 25.25
CA MET A 40 -0.52 -21.65 25.90
C MET A 40 0.78 -22.27 25.44
N ILE A 41 1.62 -21.50 24.77
CA ILE A 41 2.99 -21.91 24.48
C ILE A 41 3.95 -21.24 25.45
N ASP A 42 5.10 -21.87 25.71
CA ASP A 42 6.20 -21.17 26.37
C ASP A 42 6.64 -19.99 25.50
N CYS A 43 6.92 -18.85 26.12
CA CYS A 43 7.33 -17.66 25.38
C CYS A 43 8.55 -17.97 24.49
N PRO A 44 8.43 -17.90 23.15
CA PRO A 44 9.52 -18.32 22.24
C PRO A 44 10.72 -17.37 22.28
N VAL A 45 10.55 -16.18 22.88
CA VAL A 45 11.59 -15.15 23.00
C VAL A 45 12.52 -15.41 24.19
N CYS A 46 12.00 -15.91 25.32
CA CYS A 46 12.79 -16.06 26.55
C CYS A 46 12.78 -17.46 27.16
N GLY A 47 11.88 -18.35 26.74
CA GLY A 47 11.72 -19.69 27.31
C GLY A 47 11.45 -19.72 28.83
N GLY A 48 11.00 -18.60 29.40
CA GLY A 48 10.75 -18.45 30.83
C GLY A 48 9.38 -18.97 31.26
N GLU A 49 9.08 -18.89 32.56
CA GLU A 49 7.85 -19.42 33.20
C GLU A 49 6.53 -18.72 32.79
N GLY A 50 6.55 -17.91 31.73
CA GLY A 50 5.41 -17.18 31.20
C GLY A 50 4.85 -17.86 29.95
N TYR A 51 3.54 -18.09 29.95
CA TYR A 51 2.81 -18.62 28.81
C TYR A 51 2.33 -17.48 27.89
N ALA A 52 2.49 -17.66 26.58
CA ALA A 52 1.91 -16.80 25.56
C ALA A 52 0.67 -17.47 24.98
N SER A 53 -0.41 -16.71 24.80
CA SER A 53 -1.57 -17.19 24.06
C SER A 53 -1.17 -17.33 22.58
N LEU A 54 -1.28 -18.54 22.05
CA LEU A 54 -1.18 -18.81 20.62
C LEU A 54 -2.60 -18.76 20.05
N GLU A 55 -2.85 -17.94 19.03
CA GLU A 55 -4.14 -17.96 18.32
C GLU A 55 -4.02 -18.79 17.04
N ASN A 56 -3.08 -18.47 16.14
CA ASN A 56 -2.87 -19.21 14.90
C ASN A 56 -1.41 -19.12 14.43
N ASP A 57 -0.84 -20.21 13.90
CA ASP A 57 0.31 -20.14 12.99
C ASP A 57 -0.18 -20.20 11.54
N TYR A 58 0.30 -19.29 10.70
CA TYR A 58 -0.02 -19.24 9.28
C TYR A 58 1.16 -19.74 8.44
N CYS A 59 1.05 -20.95 7.91
CA CYS A 59 2.00 -21.52 6.95
C CYS A 59 1.31 -21.70 5.59
N ASN A 60 1.94 -21.29 4.49
CA ASN A 60 1.45 -21.57 3.13
C ASN A 60 2.47 -22.43 2.38
N PHE A 61 1.96 -23.44 1.67
CA PHE A 61 2.70 -24.50 0.98
C PHE A 61 2.96 -24.16 -0.49
N ASP A 62 3.11 -22.89 -0.86
CA ASP A 62 3.60 -22.47 -2.20
C ASP A 62 5.14 -22.62 -2.33
N ASN A 63 5.75 -23.47 -1.50
CA ASN A 63 7.20 -23.53 -1.22
C ASN A 63 7.83 -22.19 -0.74
N HIS A 64 7.03 -21.24 -0.25
CA HIS A 64 7.50 -19.97 0.30
C HIS A 64 6.87 -19.69 1.67
N ALA A 65 7.69 -19.45 2.69
CA ALA A 65 7.21 -19.18 4.04
C ALA A 65 6.50 -17.81 4.12
N ILE A 66 5.23 -17.79 4.56
CA ILE A 66 4.55 -16.54 4.96
C ILE A 66 5.16 -16.00 6.27
N GLY A 67 5.63 -16.88 7.16
CA GLY A 67 6.62 -16.56 8.19
C GLY A 67 6.17 -15.59 9.29
N VAL A 68 4.87 -15.35 9.47
CA VAL A 68 4.35 -14.44 10.51
C VAL A 68 3.58 -15.21 11.57
N GLN A 69 4.03 -15.10 12.82
CA GLN A 69 3.35 -15.61 14.01
C GLN A 69 2.99 -14.44 14.94
N PHE A 70 1.76 -14.43 15.45
CA PHE A 70 1.27 -13.39 16.36
C PHE A 70 1.21 -13.94 17.78
N TYR A 71 1.97 -13.33 18.69
CA TYR A 71 1.99 -13.67 20.11
C TYR A 71 1.74 -12.44 20.97
N GLY A 72 1.02 -12.59 22.08
CA GLY A 72 0.89 -11.53 23.08
C GLY A 72 -0.10 -11.83 24.19
N ILE A 73 -0.27 -10.84 25.07
CA ILE A 73 -1.25 -10.83 26.16
C ILE A 73 -2.04 -9.52 26.00
N GLY A 74 -3.37 -9.58 26.11
CA GLY A 74 -4.24 -8.41 25.98
C GLY A 74 -5.00 -8.36 24.65
N SER A 75 -5.33 -7.17 24.16
CA SER A 75 -6.08 -6.98 22.90
C SER A 75 -5.21 -6.47 21.74
N GLU A 76 -3.97 -6.08 22.07
CA GLU A 76 -3.01 -5.43 21.21
C GLU A 76 -2.45 -6.37 20.14
N PHE A 77 -2.25 -7.64 20.46
CA PHE A 77 -1.74 -8.62 19.48
C PHE A 77 -2.78 -8.93 18.39
N GLY A 78 -4.06 -9.04 18.76
CA GLY A 78 -5.16 -9.17 17.79
C GLY A 78 -5.32 -7.92 16.92
N ALA A 79 -4.97 -6.73 17.44
CA ALA A 79 -4.89 -5.51 16.61
C ALA A 79 -3.72 -5.58 15.61
N GLY A 80 -2.59 -6.16 16.02
CA GLY A 80 -1.47 -6.45 15.14
C GLY A 80 -1.87 -7.36 13.97
N GLU A 81 -2.50 -8.50 14.25
CA GLU A 81 -2.97 -9.40 13.19
C GLU A 81 -3.89 -8.68 12.19
N ARG A 82 -4.90 -7.95 12.68
CA ARG A 82 -5.83 -7.20 11.83
C ARG A 82 -5.12 -6.16 10.96
N TYR A 83 -4.11 -5.49 11.51
CA TYR A 83 -3.30 -4.54 10.76
C TYR A 83 -2.53 -5.23 9.63
N PHE A 84 -1.81 -6.33 9.91
CA PHE A 84 -1.06 -7.07 8.89
C PHE A 84 -1.95 -7.65 7.79
N ARG A 85 -3.13 -8.17 8.16
CA ARG A 85 -4.12 -8.65 7.19
C ARG A 85 -4.58 -7.54 6.23
N ALA A 86 -4.82 -6.34 6.76
CA ALA A 86 -5.22 -5.19 5.96
C ALA A 86 -4.06 -4.62 5.11
N ALA A 87 -2.86 -4.55 5.67
CA ALA A 87 -1.66 -3.97 5.08
C ALA A 87 -0.79 -5.00 4.33
N ASN A 88 -1.40 -6.02 3.72
CA ASN A 88 -0.68 -7.01 2.94
C ASN A 88 -0.01 -6.39 1.69
N PRO A 89 0.97 -7.08 1.06
CA PRO A 89 1.70 -6.54 -0.08
C PRO A 89 0.82 -6.08 -1.25
N ALA A 90 -0.27 -6.79 -1.56
CA ALA A 90 -1.19 -6.39 -2.61
C ALA A 90 -1.88 -5.05 -2.29
N THR A 91 -2.35 -4.86 -1.05
CA THR A 91 -2.93 -3.60 -0.59
C THR A 91 -1.90 -2.46 -0.64
N ILE A 92 -0.66 -2.71 -0.18
CA ILE A 92 0.39 -1.68 -0.21
C ILE A 92 0.70 -1.25 -1.65
N LEU A 93 0.85 -2.20 -2.59
CA LEU A 93 1.08 -1.87 -4.00
C LEU A 93 -0.06 -1.05 -4.61
N ALA A 94 -1.31 -1.38 -4.27
CA ALA A 94 -2.47 -0.61 -4.72
C ALA A 94 -2.44 0.84 -4.18
N LEU A 95 -2.13 1.02 -2.88
CA LEU A 95 -2.00 2.34 -2.27
C LEU A 95 -0.86 3.17 -2.89
N LEU A 96 0.27 2.54 -3.23
CA LEU A 96 1.38 3.22 -3.89
C LEU A 96 1.02 3.64 -5.31
N ALA A 97 0.27 2.82 -6.05
CA ALA A 97 -0.24 3.17 -7.36
C ALA A 97 -1.19 4.38 -7.29
N GLU A 98 -2.16 4.37 -6.36
CA GLU A 98 -3.07 5.50 -6.14
C GLU A 98 -2.31 6.78 -5.77
N ARG A 99 -1.31 6.69 -4.88
CA ARG A 99 -0.43 7.84 -4.55
C ARG A 99 0.27 8.39 -5.79
N ALA A 100 0.76 7.53 -6.68
CA ALA A 100 1.42 7.95 -7.91
C ALA A 100 0.46 8.67 -8.88
N GLU A 101 -0.81 8.24 -8.95
CA GLU A 101 -1.84 8.92 -9.73
C GLU A 101 -2.14 10.31 -9.14
N LEU A 102 -2.38 10.40 -7.84
CA LEU A 102 -2.62 11.68 -7.16
C LEU A 102 -1.46 12.66 -7.33
N LYS A 103 -0.21 12.17 -7.27
CA LYS A 103 0.98 12.99 -7.55
C LYS A 103 0.98 13.53 -8.98
N ARG A 104 0.61 12.71 -9.97
CA ARG A 104 0.50 13.14 -11.38
C ARG A 104 -0.57 14.20 -11.53
N ASP A 105 -1.76 14.01 -10.94
CA ASP A 105 -2.86 14.97 -11.00
C ASP A 105 -2.51 16.31 -10.36
N VAL A 106 -1.84 16.29 -9.21
CA VAL A 106 -1.32 17.52 -8.58
C VAL A 106 -0.31 18.22 -9.51
N GLY A 107 0.54 17.46 -10.20
CA GLY A 107 1.46 17.98 -11.22
C GLY A 107 0.74 18.67 -12.37
N ARG A 108 -0.27 18.00 -12.96
CA ARG A 108 -1.12 18.56 -14.02
C ARG A 108 -1.82 19.84 -13.59
N TYR A 109 -2.43 19.83 -12.40
CA TYR A 109 -3.11 21.00 -11.86
C TYR A 109 -2.15 22.18 -11.66
N ARG A 110 -0.96 21.94 -11.12
CA ARG A 110 0.07 22.97 -10.97
C ARG A 110 0.50 23.54 -12.31
N TRP A 111 0.80 22.68 -13.28
CA TRP A 111 1.17 23.11 -14.63
C TRP A 111 0.05 23.93 -15.28
N LEU A 112 -1.20 23.48 -15.19
CA LEU A 112 -2.35 24.23 -15.69
C LEU A 112 -2.45 25.60 -15.01
N LYS A 113 -2.33 25.66 -13.69
CA LYS A 113 -2.39 26.93 -12.95
C LYS A 113 -1.30 27.91 -13.40
N ASP A 114 -0.09 27.41 -13.61
CA ASP A 114 1.07 28.22 -13.96
C ASP A 114 1.04 28.67 -15.43
N ASN A 115 0.45 27.85 -16.32
CA ASN A 115 0.34 28.11 -17.76
C ASN A 115 -1.04 28.62 -18.22
N ALA A 116 -2.02 28.73 -17.33
CA ALA A 116 -3.38 29.21 -17.62
C ALA A 116 -3.43 30.66 -18.13
N LYS A 117 -2.32 31.41 -18.05
CA LYS A 117 -2.21 32.78 -18.56
C LYS A 117 -1.69 32.87 -20.00
N SER A 118 -1.16 31.80 -20.59
CA SER A 118 -0.63 31.78 -21.95
C SER A 118 -1.52 30.95 -22.87
N GLU A 119 -2.37 31.62 -23.67
CA GLU A 119 -3.02 31.16 -24.93
C GLU A 119 -3.76 29.80 -24.97
N PHE A 120 -3.69 28.97 -23.92
CA PHE A 120 -4.15 27.59 -23.88
C PHE A 120 -5.68 27.47 -23.89
N PHE A 121 -6.36 28.54 -23.48
CA PHE A 121 -7.82 28.63 -23.43
C PHE A 121 -8.41 29.41 -24.62
N GLY A 122 -7.77 29.37 -25.79
CA GLY A 122 -8.38 29.78 -27.06
C GLY A 122 -9.47 28.81 -27.54
N ASP A 123 -9.71 28.68 -28.86
CA ASP A 123 -10.78 27.87 -29.50
C ASP A 123 -10.99 26.43 -28.95
N GLN A 124 -10.03 25.88 -28.21
CA GLN A 124 -10.09 24.59 -27.52
C GLN A 124 -10.99 24.56 -26.25
N LEU A 125 -11.44 25.70 -25.73
CA LEU A 125 -12.42 25.75 -24.62
C LEU A 125 -13.72 25.01 -24.96
N ILE A 126 -14.12 24.99 -26.24
CA ILE A 126 -15.34 24.33 -26.73
C ILE A 126 -15.20 22.80 -26.66
N ASP A 127 -13.98 22.27 -26.85
CA ASP A 127 -13.69 20.84 -26.73
C ASP A 127 -13.64 20.40 -25.26
N MET A 128 -13.23 21.27 -24.33
CA MET A 128 -13.15 20.95 -22.90
C MET A 128 -14.52 20.74 -22.22
N PHE A 129 -15.58 21.38 -22.71
CA PHE A 129 -16.96 21.17 -22.22
C PHE A 129 -17.67 19.98 -22.87
N THR A 130 -17.13 19.43 -23.96
CA THR A 130 -17.74 18.34 -24.73
C THR A 130 -16.93 17.03 -24.73
N CYS A 131 -15.70 17.06 -24.20
CA CYS A 131 -14.82 15.90 -24.11
C CYS A 131 -14.88 15.21 -22.73
N SER A 132 -14.58 13.91 -22.71
CA SER A 132 -14.41 13.17 -21.46
C SER A 132 -13.16 13.63 -20.71
N GLY A 133 -13.17 13.52 -19.38
CA GLY A 133 -12.00 13.85 -18.53
C GLY A 133 -10.70 13.18 -19.00
N GLN A 134 -10.78 11.92 -19.45
CA GLN A 134 -9.62 11.20 -20.00
C GLN A 134 -9.01 11.84 -21.25
N LYS A 135 -9.83 12.48 -22.12
CA LYS A 135 -9.31 13.19 -23.30
C LYS A 135 -8.62 14.48 -22.89
N ILE A 136 -9.14 15.17 -21.87
CA ILE A 136 -8.53 16.38 -21.30
C ILE A 136 -7.16 16.03 -20.67
N ASP A 137 -7.10 14.97 -19.85
CA ASP A 137 -5.85 14.54 -19.21
C ASP A 137 -4.74 14.25 -20.22
N ARG A 138 -5.08 13.58 -21.33
CA ARG A 138 -4.12 13.28 -22.41
C ARG A 138 -3.60 14.53 -23.11
N LEU A 139 -4.47 15.53 -23.32
CA LEU A 139 -4.07 16.79 -23.96
C LEU A 139 -3.14 17.58 -23.04
N VAL A 140 -3.44 17.62 -21.74
CA VAL A 140 -2.56 18.25 -20.74
C VAL A 140 -1.22 17.53 -20.66
N ASP A 141 -1.22 16.20 -20.59
CA ASP A 141 0.02 15.42 -20.56
C ASP A 141 0.88 15.64 -21.82
N ALA A 142 0.27 15.70 -23.01
CA ALA A 142 0.98 15.96 -24.26
C ALA A 142 1.61 17.37 -24.27
N ALA A 143 0.86 18.38 -23.84
CA ALA A 143 1.36 19.75 -23.77
C ALA A 143 2.47 19.94 -22.72
N MET A 144 2.39 19.23 -21.59
CA MET A 144 3.48 19.18 -20.60
C MET A 144 4.76 18.58 -21.20
N GLN A 145 4.65 17.56 -22.05
CA GLN A 145 5.80 16.93 -22.72
C GLN A 145 6.45 17.85 -23.77
N GLU A 146 5.65 18.57 -24.57
CA GLU A 146 6.15 19.49 -25.61
C GLU A 146 6.92 20.70 -25.07
N GLN A 147 6.69 21.08 -23.82
CA GLN A 147 7.36 22.21 -23.16
C GLN A 147 8.62 21.81 -22.35
N THR A 148 8.92 20.52 -22.26
CA THR A 148 10.14 20.02 -21.59
C THR A 148 11.30 20.07 -22.61
N PRO A 149 12.37 20.85 -22.39
CA PRO A 149 13.45 21.05 -23.36
C PRO A 149 14.27 19.80 -23.65
#